data_AF-A0A928ZUW6-F1
#
_entry.id   AF-A0A928ZUW6-F1
#
_cell.length_a   1.000
_cell.length_b   1.000
_cell.length_c   1.000
_cell.angle_alpha   90.00
_cell.angle_beta   90.00
_cell.angle_gamma   90.00
#
_symmetry.space_group_name_H-M   'P 1'
#
loop_
_entity.id
_entity.type
_entity.pdbx_description
1 polymer ?
#
loop_
_entity_poly.entity_id
_entity_poly.type
_entity_poly.pdbx_seq_one_letter_code
_entity_poly.pdbx_strand_id
1 'polypeptide(L)'
;MFLGVIGVLFYWTSPQLSWPYRLPQLSLNPSRLWRLGSANWVSSPLPLAMPGGDPYIRALMRTISASESNMDRPYHLLYGGKTIGELSRHPDTCVPIETGPNVGDCTTAAGRYQFLTTTWQAKAEKYHPYPPGWFEFWQVYDFSPEAQDIVVHRWLSDPDAWGTDISQRLQNGDINQVLELLSGTWTSLGYGIETNTMSSQLPRIYSDMLREELDAAEG
;
A
#
# COMPACT_ATOMS: atom_id res chain seq x y z
N MET A 1 -30.26 51.63 -21.75
CA MET A 1 -31.35 51.03 -20.94
C MET A 1 -31.12 49.53 -20.94
N PHE A 2 -30.93 48.96 -19.75
CA PHE A 2 -30.38 47.63 -19.50
C PHE A 2 -31.35 46.47 -19.77
N LEU A 3 -30.79 45.41 -20.38
CA LEU A 3 -30.83 43.98 -20.00
C LEU A 3 -32.17 43.22 -19.83
N GLY A 4 -32.14 41.95 -20.24
CA GLY A 4 -32.96 40.91 -19.59
C GLY A 4 -33.26 39.69 -20.46
N VAL A 5 -32.31 38.76 -20.57
CA VAL A 5 -32.54 37.40 -21.08
C VAL A 5 -33.32 36.61 -20.03
N ILE A 6 -34.45 36.01 -20.40
CA ILE A 6 -35.29 35.20 -19.53
C ILE A 6 -34.67 33.80 -19.39
N GLY A 7 -34.12 33.51 -18.20
CA GLY A 7 -33.76 32.16 -17.77
C GLY A 7 -34.94 31.50 -17.07
N VAL A 8 -35.30 30.29 -17.51
CA VAL A 8 -36.29 29.43 -16.86
C VAL A 8 -35.58 28.58 -15.82
N LEU A 9 -35.80 28.89 -14.54
CA LEU A 9 -35.41 28.07 -13.39
C LEU A 9 -36.57 27.14 -13.03
N PHE A 10 -36.37 25.83 -13.21
CA PHE A 10 -37.26 24.82 -12.64
C PHE A 10 -36.91 24.62 -11.16
N TYR A 11 -37.82 25.02 -10.28
CA TYR A 11 -37.85 24.62 -8.88
C TYR A 11 -38.37 23.17 -8.80
N TRP A 12 -37.64 22.29 -8.12
CA TRP A 12 -38.16 21.02 -7.65
C TRP A 12 -38.11 20.97 -6.13
N THR A 13 -39.28 20.89 -5.52
CA THR A 13 -39.53 20.78 -4.09
C THR A 13 -39.38 19.32 -3.65
N SER A 14 -38.50 19.03 -2.70
CA SER A 14 -38.40 17.70 -2.09
C SER A 14 -39.53 17.48 -1.05
N PRO A 15 -40.24 16.34 -1.07
CA PRO A 15 -41.26 16.05 -0.07
C PRO A 15 -40.61 15.61 1.26
N GLN A 16 -41.09 16.20 2.37
CA GLN A 16 -40.74 15.75 3.71
C GLN A 16 -41.56 14.51 4.07
N LEU A 17 -40.89 13.36 4.22
CA LEU A 17 -41.47 12.16 4.83
C LEU A 17 -40.92 12.00 6.26
N SER A 18 -41.80 12.11 7.24
CA SER A 18 -41.52 11.85 8.65
C SER A 18 -41.87 10.40 9.00
N TRP A 19 -40.88 9.62 9.43
CA TRP A 19 -41.08 8.29 10.03
C TRP A 19 -40.57 8.30 11.48
N PRO A 20 -41.38 7.90 12.48
CA PRO A 20 -40.96 7.84 13.87
C PRO A 20 -40.69 6.38 14.27
N TYR A 21 -39.53 5.83 13.90
CA TYR A 21 -39.01 4.61 14.53
C TYR A 21 -37.52 4.76 14.78
N ARG A 22 -37.19 5.09 16.02
CA ARG A 22 -35.83 5.11 16.56
C ARG A 22 -35.40 3.65 16.72
N LEU A 23 -34.72 3.11 15.71
CA LEU A 23 -33.97 1.87 15.87
C LEU A 23 -33.00 2.04 17.05
N PRO A 24 -32.81 1.02 17.91
CA PRO A 24 -31.77 1.10 18.92
C PRO A 24 -30.45 1.27 18.17
N GLN A 25 -29.74 2.36 18.44
CA GLN A 25 -28.34 2.47 18.06
C GLN A 25 -27.60 1.34 18.78
N LEU A 26 -27.44 0.21 18.09
CA LEU A 26 -26.30 -0.66 18.31
C LEU A 26 -25.08 0.18 17.97
N SER A 27 -24.62 0.94 18.98
CA SER A 27 -23.28 1.50 19.01
C SER A 27 -22.32 0.32 19.00
N LEU A 28 -22.01 -0.17 17.80
CA LEU A 28 -20.78 -0.90 17.58
C LEU A 28 -19.69 0.15 17.77
N ASN A 29 -19.19 0.24 18.99
CA ASN A 29 -18.02 1.02 19.31
C ASN A 29 -16.85 0.46 18.48
N PRO A 30 -16.38 1.15 17.42
CA PRO A 30 -15.35 0.59 16.53
C PRO A 30 -14.00 0.43 17.25
N SER A 31 -13.86 1.08 18.42
CA SER A 31 -12.72 0.99 19.32
C SER A 31 -12.59 -0.36 20.05
N ARG A 32 -13.51 -1.31 19.85
CA ARG A 32 -13.47 -2.62 20.51
C ARG A 32 -12.82 -3.74 19.70
N LEU A 33 -12.34 -3.48 18.47
CA LEU A 33 -11.79 -4.53 17.60
C LEU A 33 -10.30 -4.37 17.22
N TRP A 34 -9.58 -3.34 17.66
CA TRP A 34 -8.20 -3.12 17.21
C TRP A 34 -7.30 -2.65 18.35
N ARG A 35 -6.26 -3.44 18.68
CA ARG A 35 -5.14 -2.96 19.51
C ARG A 35 -4.26 -2.05 18.65
N LEU A 36 -4.54 -0.75 18.64
CA LEU A 36 -3.67 0.24 18.02
C LEU A 36 -2.37 0.33 18.82
N GLY A 37 -1.25 -0.02 18.18
CA GLY A 37 0.10 0.21 18.68
C GLY A 37 0.82 1.29 17.87
N SER A 38 2.00 1.71 18.32
CA SER A 38 2.95 2.53 17.56
C SER A 38 4.12 1.66 17.08
N ALA A 39 4.64 1.94 15.88
CA ALA A 39 5.88 1.34 15.39
C ALA A 39 7.07 2.29 15.63
N ASN A 40 8.26 1.74 15.78
CA ASN A 40 9.50 2.49 15.96
C ASN A 40 10.38 2.40 14.72
N TRP A 41 11.11 3.47 14.41
CA TRP A 41 12.09 3.47 13.32
C TRP A 41 13.17 2.41 13.52
N VAL A 42 13.57 1.76 12.43
CA VAL A 42 14.71 0.83 12.40
C VAL A 42 15.84 1.39 11.54
N SER A 43 17.08 1.02 11.89
CA SER A 43 18.29 1.50 11.20
C SER A 43 18.54 0.82 9.86
N SER A 44 17.90 -0.33 9.61
CA SER A 44 17.99 -1.08 8.36
C SER A 44 16.65 -1.79 8.08
N PRO A 45 16.22 -1.92 6.81
CA PRO A 45 15.00 -2.64 6.46
C PRO A 45 15.03 -4.09 6.95
N LEU A 46 13.95 -4.51 7.61
CA LEU A 46 13.84 -5.86 8.15
C LEU A 46 13.83 -6.96 7.06
N PRO A 47 14.12 -8.23 7.38
CA PRO A 47 13.97 -9.33 6.44
C PRO A 47 12.52 -9.51 5.94
N LEU A 48 12.35 -10.15 4.79
CA LEU A 48 11.05 -10.55 4.26
C LEU A 48 10.46 -11.73 5.06
N ALA A 49 9.14 -11.77 5.20
CA ALA A 49 8.40 -12.89 5.76
C ALA A 49 8.30 -14.07 4.77
N MET A 50 8.24 -13.80 3.45
CA MET A 50 8.26 -14.88 2.47
C MET A 50 9.63 -15.58 2.43
N PRO A 51 9.66 -16.92 2.33
CA PRO A 51 10.89 -17.66 2.12
C PRO A 51 11.29 -17.67 0.63
N GLY A 52 12.60 -17.65 0.35
CA GLY A 52 13.15 -17.80 -1.00
C GLY A 52 12.65 -16.75 -2.00
N GLY A 53 12.81 -17.05 -3.29
CA GLY A 53 12.53 -16.12 -4.40
C GLY A 53 13.79 -15.41 -4.91
N ASP A 54 13.64 -14.67 -6.00
CA ASP A 54 14.74 -13.95 -6.65
C ASP A 54 15.39 -12.92 -5.69
N PRO A 55 16.70 -13.04 -5.36
CA PRO A 55 17.36 -12.16 -4.43
C PRO A 55 17.40 -10.70 -4.89
N TYR A 56 17.43 -10.42 -6.19
CA TYR A 56 17.41 -9.06 -6.73
C TYR A 56 16.06 -8.39 -6.47
N ILE A 57 14.96 -9.11 -6.70
CA ILE A 57 13.60 -8.63 -6.41
C ILE A 57 13.38 -8.50 -4.90
N ARG A 58 13.87 -9.45 -4.09
CA ARG A 58 13.75 -9.39 -2.63
C ARG A 58 14.48 -8.18 -2.04
N ALA A 59 15.68 -7.88 -2.53
CA ALA A 59 16.41 -6.68 -2.15
C ALA A 59 15.68 -5.40 -2.53
N LEU A 60 15.04 -5.38 -3.71
CA LEU A 60 14.20 -4.26 -4.14
C LEU A 60 12.98 -4.10 -3.23
N MET A 61 12.31 -5.19 -2.85
CA MET A 61 11.18 -5.16 -1.90
C MET A 61 11.57 -4.56 -0.54
N ARG A 62 12.75 -4.94 -0.02
CA ARG A 62 13.30 -4.37 1.22
C ARG A 62 13.63 -2.88 1.06
N THR A 63 14.06 -2.46 -0.13
CA THR A 63 14.31 -1.05 -0.49
C THR A 63 13.02 -0.23 -0.54
N ILE A 64 11.95 -0.77 -1.15
CA ILE A 64 10.61 -0.14 -1.13
C ILE A 64 10.11 0.01 0.31
N SER A 65 10.29 -1.03 1.11
CA SER A 65 9.93 -0.98 2.53
C SER A 65 10.74 0.08 3.30
N ALA A 66 11.97 0.40 2.88
CA ALA A 66 12.77 1.46 3.48
C ALA A 66 12.15 2.87 3.26
N SER A 67 11.44 3.08 2.16
CA SER A 67 10.77 4.36 1.89
C SER A 67 9.34 4.39 2.41
N GLU A 68 8.64 3.26 2.36
CA GLU A 68 7.22 3.14 2.72
C GLU A 68 6.97 2.84 4.20
N SER A 69 7.86 2.07 4.84
CA SER A 69 7.54 1.42 6.11
C SER A 69 8.79 1.07 6.95
N ASN A 70 9.80 1.94 7.03
CA ASN A 70 11.08 1.62 7.71
C ASN A 70 10.97 1.62 9.25
N MET A 71 10.17 0.68 9.75
CA MET A 71 9.73 0.55 11.12
C MET A 71 9.91 -0.90 11.61
N ASP A 72 9.86 -1.12 12.92
CA ASP A 72 9.99 -2.42 13.59
C ASP A 72 8.80 -3.38 13.34
N ARG A 73 7.69 -2.86 12.80
CA ARG A 73 6.46 -3.62 12.50
C ARG A 73 5.88 -3.26 11.13
N PRO A 74 6.65 -3.45 10.03
CA PRO A 74 6.31 -2.90 8.72
C PRO A 74 4.98 -3.45 8.17
N TYR A 75 4.73 -4.75 8.34
CA TYR A 75 3.51 -5.42 7.86
C TYR A 75 2.22 -4.98 8.53
N HIS A 76 2.33 -4.38 9.72
CA HIS A 76 1.19 -3.95 10.52
C HIS A 76 0.92 -2.45 10.37
N LEU A 77 1.74 -1.73 9.59
CA LEU A 77 1.74 -0.29 9.57
C LEU A 77 0.50 0.24 8.83
N LEU A 78 -0.14 1.25 9.38
CA LEU A 78 -1.06 2.14 8.67
C LEU A 78 -0.34 3.44 8.33
N TYR A 79 -0.85 4.16 7.34
CA TYR A 79 -0.45 5.54 7.11
C TYR A 79 -0.40 6.35 8.43
N GLY A 80 0.65 7.15 8.59
CA GLY A 80 0.87 7.95 9.81
C GLY A 80 1.49 7.17 10.98
N GLY A 81 1.91 5.91 10.80
CA GLY A 81 2.75 5.18 11.76
C GLY A 81 2.01 4.39 12.84
N LYS A 82 0.67 4.38 12.80
CA LYS A 82 -0.15 3.50 13.66
C LYS A 82 0.00 2.05 13.20
N THR A 83 -0.29 1.08 14.07
CA THR A 83 -0.27 -0.34 13.73
C THR A 83 -1.60 -1.03 14.01
N ILE A 84 -1.91 -2.05 13.20
CA ILE A 84 -3.06 -2.94 13.39
C ILE A 84 -2.62 -4.32 13.90
N GLY A 85 -3.49 -5.01 14.63
CA GLY A 85 -3.18 -6.34 15.17
C GLY A 85 -3.52 -7.50 14.23
N GLU A 86 -4.66 -7.40 13.54
CA GLU A 86 -5.25 -8.47 12.73
C GLU A 86 -4.92 -8.25 11.25
N LEU A 87 -4.40 -9.30 10.59
CA LEU A 87 -3.92 -9.26 9.20
C LEU A 87 -4.61 -10.29 8.29
N SER A 88 -5.71 -10.92 8.73
CA SER A 88 -6.47 -11.85 7.88
C SER A 88 -7.10 -11.20 6.63
N ARG A 89 -7.08 -9.86 6.55
CA ARG A 89 -7.52 -9.07 5.38
C ARG A 89 -6.89 -7.68 5.43
N HIS A 90 -6.91 -6.99 4.29
CA HIS A 90 -6.57 -5.58 4.24
C HIS A 90 -7.51 -4.77 5.15
N PRO A 91 -7.00 -3.84 5.98
CA PRO A 91 -7.82 -3.17 7.02
C PRO A 91 -8.88 -2.22 6.47
N ASP A 92 -8.73 -1.75 5.23
CA ASP A 92 -9.62 -0.79 4.56
C ASP A 92 -10.01 0.40 5.45
N THR A 93 -9.03 0.89 6.21
CA THR A 93 -9.25 1.95 7.19
C THR A 93 -8.85 3.27 6.56
N CYS A 94 -9.84 4.14 6.36
CA CYS A 94 -9.66 5.52 5.91
C CYS A 94 -8.94 6.32 7.01
N VAL A 95 -7.63 6.50 6.87
CA VAL A 95 -6.79 7.30 7.76
C VAL A 95 -6.64 8.70 7.18
N PRO A 96 -6.97 9.77 7.93
CA PRO A 96 -6.80 11.14 7.45
C PRO A 96 -5.36 11.46 7.07
N ILE A 97 -5.19 12.19 5.97
CA ILE A 97 -3.90 12.70 5.53
C ILE A 97 -3.61 13.99 6.29
N GLU A 98 -2.57 13.96 7.13
CA GLU A 98 -2.22 15.06 8.02
C GLU A 98 -1.17 16.02 7.40
N THR A 99 -0.50 15.61 6.33
CA THR A 99 0.55 16.39 5.65
C THR A 99 0.48 16.25 4.13
N GLY A 100 1.00 17.25 3.39
CA GLY A 100 1.10 17.22 1.93
C GLY A 100 -0.07 17.90 1.18
N PRO A 101 -0.15 17.73 -0.15
CA PRO A 101 -1.14 18.42 -0.98
C PRO A 101 -2.57 17.92 -0.78
N ASN A 102 -2.74 16.71 -0.23
CA ASN A 102 -4.04 16.04 -0.02
C ASN A 102 -4.53 16.14 1.43
N VAL A 103 -4.06 17.11 2.21
CA VAL A 103 -4.51 17.32 3.59
C VAL A 103 -6.03 17.51 3.61
N GLY A 104 -6.72 16.73 4.43
CA GLY A 104 -8.18 16.71 4.53
C GLY A 104 -8.84 15.55 3.79
N ASP A 105 -8.12 14.88 2.88
CA ASP A 105 -8.53 13.58 2.35
C ASP A 105 -8.12 12.45 3.29
N CYS A 106 -8.45 11.21 2.93
CA CYS A 106 -7.98 10.02 3.62
C CYS A 106 -7.37 9.00 2.66
N THR A 107 -6.49 8.17 3.21
CA THR A 107 -5.85 7.05 2.51
C THR A 107 -6.15 5.75 3.25
N THR A 108 -6.20 4.65 2.50
CA THR A 108 -6.29 3.29 3.05
C THR A 108 -4.93 2.58 3.09
N ALA A 109 -3.84 3.31 2.84
CA ALA A 109 -2.48 2.79 2.81
C ALA A 109 -2.13 1.98 4.07
N ALA A 110 -1.80 0.70 3.87
CA ALA A 110 -1.47 -0.23 4.94
C ALA A 110 -0.41 -1.27 4.53
N GLY A 111 0.20 -1.86 5.55
CA GLY A 111 1.20 -2.91 5.42
C GLY A 111 2.56 -2.40 5.00
N ARG A 112 3.45 -3.36 4.73
CA ARG A 112 4.88 -3.13 4.45
C ARG A 112 5.11 -2.29 3.20
N TYR A 113 4.17 -2.36 2.27
CA TYR A 113 4.26 -1.71 0.96
C TYR A 113 3.22 -0.63 0.77
N GLN A 114 2.55 -0.22 1.87
CA GLN A 114 1.53 0.83 1.92
C GLN A 114 0.45 0.68 0.84
N PHE A 115 -0.06 -0.55 0.69
CA PHE A 115 -1.14 -0.84 -0.27
C PHE A 115 -2.39 -0.02 0.04
N LEU A 116 -3.01 0.54 -0.99
CA LEU A 116 -4.41 0.95 -0.94
C LEU A 116 -5.31 -0.28 -1.05
N THR A 117 -6.51 -0.23 -0.47
CA THR A 117 -7.47 -1.34 -0.52
C THR A 117 -7.72 -1.84 -1.94
N THR A 118 -7.94 -0.94 -2.90
CA THR A 118 -8.21 -1.27 -4.30
C THR A 118 -6.98 -1.88 -4.98
N THR A 119 -5.79 -1.37 -4.68
CA THR A 119 -4.54 -1.93 -5.20
C THR A 119 -4.32 -3.32 -4.64
N TRP A 120 -4.50 -3.53 -3.33
CA TRP A 120 -4.40 -4.85 -2.72
C TRP A 120 -5.34 -5.85 -3.38
N GLN A 121 -6.62 -5.52 -3.51
CA GLN A 121 -7.61 -6.39 -4.14
C GLN A 121 -7.21 -6.78 -5.57
N ALA A 122 -6.88 -5.81 -6.41
CA ALA A 122 -6.51 -6.05 -7.80
C ALA A 122 -5.23 -6.89 -7.96
N LYS A 123 -4.23 -6.69 -7.07
CA LYS A 123 -2.97 -7.44 -7.14
C LYS A 123 -3.07 -8.81 -6.48
N ALA A 124 -3.82 -8.93 -5.39
CA ALA A 124 -4.08 -10.21 -4.76
C ALA A 124 -4.91 -11.12 -5.69
N GLU A 125 -5.88 -10.58 -6.44
CA GLU A 125 -6.62 -11.35 -7.45
C GLU A 125 -5.69 -12.04 -8.46
N LYS A 126 -4.65 -11.34 -8.92
CA LYS A 126 -3.71 -11.87 -9.91
C LYS A 126 -2.59 -12.71 -9.31
N TYR A 127 -2.07 -12.34 -8.14
CA TYR A 127 -0.80 -12.85 -7.63
C TYR A 127 -0.86 -13.59 -6.30
N HIS A 128 -1.99 -13.59 -5.60
CA HIS A 128 -2.08 -14.24 -4.28
C HIS A 128 -1.85 -15.76 -4.37
N PRO A 129 -1.11 -16.38 -3.42
CA PRO A 129 -0.81 -17.82 -3.47
C PRO A 129 -2.05 -18.70 -3.29
N TYR A 130 -3.04 -18.20 -2.53
CA TYR A 130 -4.26 -18.91 -2.20
C TYR A 130 -5.46 -17.99 -2.43
N PRO A 131 -5.91 -17.78 -3.68
CA PRO A 131 -7.08 -16.95 -3.92
C PRO A 131 -8.31 -17.56 -3.22
N PRO A 132 -9.21 -16.74 -2.68
CA PRO A 132 -10.45 -17.20 -2.08
C PRO A 132 -11.24 -18.02 -3.09
N GLY A 133 -12.00 -19.01 -2.62
CA GLY A 133 -12.79 -19.87 -3.50
C GLY A 133 -13.76 -19.05 -4.35
N TRP A 134 -14.04 -19.47 -5.58
CA TRP A 134 -14.91 -18.73 -6.52
C TRP A 134 -16.34 -18.46 -6.00
N PHE A 135 -16.77 -19.17 -4.96
CA PHE A 135 -18.06 -18.98 -4.28
C PHE A 135 -18.03 -17.90 -3.17
N GLU A 136 -16.86 -17.39 -2.81
CA GLU A 136 -16.73 -16.37 -1.77
C GLU A 136 -17.16 -15.02 -2.32
N PHE A 137 -18.40 -14.65 -2.02
CA PHE A 137 -19.08 -13.43 -2.48
C PHE A 137 -18.32 -12.11 -2.21
N TRP A 138 -17.36 -12.12 -1.29
CA TRP A 138 -16.63 -10.93 -0.85
C TRP A 138 -15.12 -10.98 -1.14
N GLN A 139 -14.63 -12.02 -1.84
CA GLN A 139 -13.22 -12.29 -2.17
C GLN A 139 -12.22 -11.62 -1.21
N VAL A 140 -12.15 -12.16 0.01
CA VAL A 140 -11.30 -11.61 1.06
C VAL A 140 -9.94 -12.28 0.96
N TYR A 141 -8.95 -11.55 0.46
CA TYR A 141 -7.57 -12.02 0.38
C TYR A 141 -6.84 -11.85 1.70
N ASP A 142 -6.13 -12.89 2.12
CA ASP A 142 -5.26 -12.88 3.30
C ASP A 142 -4.20 -11.79 3.18
N PHE A 143 -4.07 -10.93 4.19
CA PHE A 143 -3.12 -9.82 4.21
C PHE A 143 -1.97 -10.08 5.18
N SER A 144 -1.71 -11.36 5.49
CA SER A 144 -0.59 -11.78 6.32
C SER A 144 0.75 -11.27 5.78
N PRO A 145 1.80 -11.20 6.62
CA PRO A 145 3.13 -10.76 6.19
C PRO A 145 3.65 -11.52 4.96
N GLU A 146 3.49 -12.84 4.94
CA GLU A 146 3.91 -13.69 3.83
C GLU A 146 3.09 -13.42 2.56
N ALA A 147 1.76 -13.24 2.68
CA ALA A 147 0.91 -12.91 1.55
C ALA A 147 1.26 -11.55 0.92
N GLN A 148 1.52 -10.53 1.75
CA GLN A 148 1.96 -9.21 1.27
C GLN A 148 3.24 -9.33 0.44
N ASP A 149 4.24 -10.04 0.95
CA ASP A 149 5.49 -10.26 0.26
C ASP A 149 5.30 -11.04 -1.05
N ILE A 150 4.59 -12.17 -1.03
CA ILE A 150 4.40 -13.01 -2.23
C ILE A 150 3.69 -12.22 -3.33
N VAL A 151 2.66 -11.44 -3.00
CA VAL A 151 1.93 -10.62 -3.97
C VAL A 151 2.86 -9.58 -4.60
N VAL A 152 3.67 -8.87 -3.80
CA VAL A 152 4.63 -7.89 -4.34
C VAL A 152 5.73 -8.55 -5.14
N HIS A 153 6.30 -9.65 -4.65
CA HIS A 153 7.36 -10.39 -5.34
C HIS A 153 6.92 -10.84 -6.73
N ARG A 154 5.75 -11.49 -6.81
CA ARG A 154 5.17 -11.94 -8.09
C ARG A 154 4.79 -10.78 -8.99
N TRP A 155 4.26 -9.68 -8.43
CA TRP A 155 3.92 -8.50 -9.21
C TRP A 155 5.18 -7.84 -9.79
N LEU A 156 6.25 -7.64 -9.01
CA LEU A 156 7.53 -7.11 -9.49
C LEU A 156 8.23 -8.04 -10.48
N SER A 157 7.99 -9.35 -10.36
CA SER A 157 8.55 -10.36 -11.27
C SER A 157 7.75 -10.54 -12.56
N ASP A 158 6.64 -9.82 -12.76
CA ASP A 158 5.78 -9.93 -13.96
C ASP A 158 6.16 -8.88 -15.02
N PRO A 159 6.83 -9.27 -16.13
CA PRO A 159 7.24 -8.32 -17.14
C PRO A 159 6.08 -7.65 -17.87
N ASP A 160 4.92 -8.30 -17.96
CA ASP A 160 3.74 -7.73 -18.61
C ASP A 160 3.15 -6.59 -17.77
N ALA A 161 3.30 -6.66 -16.45
CA ALA A 161 2.85 -5.59 -15.54
C ALA A 161 3.72 -4.33 -15.63
N TRP A 162 5.00 -4.47 -15.97
CA TRP A 162 5.98 -3.39 -15.92
C TRP A 162 6.56 -2.99 -17.28
N GLY A 163 6.21 -3.72 -18.35
CA GLY A 163 6.76 -3.53 -19.69
C GLY A 163 8.25 -3.87 -19.80
N THR A 164 8.84 -4.50 -18.78
CA THR A 164 10.24 -4.93 -18.72
C THR A 164 10.41 -5.99 -17.64
N ASP A 165 11.40 -6.87 -17.81
CA ASP A 165 11.87 -7.76 -16.74
C ASP A 165 12.68 -6.95 -15.72
N ILE A 166 12.10 -6.72 -14.54
CA ILE A 166 12.76 -5.96 -13.47
C ILE A 166 13.96 -6.72 -12.92
N SER A 167 13.89 -8.04 -12.78
CA SER A 167 15.01 -8.83 -12.26
C SER A 167 16.23 -8.67 -13.16
N GLN A 168 16.03 -8.82 -14.47
CA GLN A 168 17.12 -8.66 -15.44
C GLN A 168 17.72 -7.25 -15.42
N ARG A 169 16.89 -6.20 -15.25
CA ARG A 169 17.36 -4.81 -15.10
C ARG A 169 18.23 -4.65 -13.86
N LEU A 170 17.79 -5.21 -12.74
CA LEU A 170 18.54 -5.15 -11.48
C LEU A 170 19.87 -5.90 -11.56
N GLN A 171 19.89 -7.08 -12.19
CA GLN A 171 21.12 -7.84 -12.46
C GLN A 171 22.12 -7.04 -13.33
N ASN A 172 21.61 -6.21 -14.24
CA ASN A 172 22.44 -5.33 -15.07
C ASN A 172 22.91 -4.06 -14.33
N GLY A 173 22.48 -3.84 -13.09
CA GLY A 173 22.81 -2.66 -12.30
C GLY A 173 21.93 -1.43 -12.55
N ASP A 174 20.81 -1.58 -13.28
CA ASP A 174 19.89 -0.49 -13.67
C ASP A 174 18.96 -0.03 -12.53
N ILE A 175 19.46 0.03 -11.28
CA ILE A 175 18.62 0.31 -10.09
C ILE A 175 17.91 1.66 -10.17
N ASN A 176 18.56 2.70 -10.68
CA ASN A 176 17.96 4.03 -10.75
C ASN A 176 16.75 4.06 -11.70
N GLN A 177 16.88 3.39 -12.85
CA GLN A 177 15.80 3.27 -13.84
C GLN A 177 14.65 2.42 -13.30
N VAL A 178 14.95 1.38 -12.52
CA VAL A 178 13.93 0.59 -11.83
C VAL A 178 13.20 1.45 -10.80
N LEU A 179 13.90 2.20 -9.94
CA LEU A 179 13.25 3.08 -8.95
C LEU A 179 12.38 4.17 -9.62
N GLU A 180 12.86 4.75 -10.72
CA GLU A 180 12.10 5.71 -11.52
C GLU A 180 10.83 5.08 -12.11
N LEU A 181 10.92 3.88 -12.70
CA LEU A 181 9.78 3.12 -13.21
C LEU A 181 8.71 2.87 -12.14
N LEU A 182 9.15 2.56 -10.92
CA LEU A 182 8.27 2.20 -9.80
C LEU A 182 7.66 3.42 -9.08
N SER A 183 8.19 4.63 -9.30
CA SER A 183 7.77 5.86 -8.61
C SER A 183 6.29 6.21 -8.78
N GLY A 184 5.68 5.83 -9.91
CA GLY A 184 4.25 6.04 -10.14
C GLY A 184 3.35 5.15 -9.27
N THR A 185 3.90 4.04 -8.73
CA THR A 185 3.20 3.14 -7.81
C THR A 185 3.53 3.46 -6.36
N TRP A 186 4.82 3.67 -6.06
CA TRP A 186 5.32 4.04 -4.74
C TRP A 186 5.91 5.44 -4.81
N THR A 187 5.08 6.46 -4.55
CA THR A 187 5.50 7.86 -4.66
C THR A 187 6.63 8.21 -3.70
N SER A 188 6.78 7.46 -2.61
CA SER A 188 7.89 7.61 -1.65
C SER A 188 9.26 7.30 -2.27
N LEU A 189 9.34 6.59 -3.41
CA LEU A 189 10.60 6.35 -4.10
C LEU A 189 11.19 7.63 -4.74
N GLY A 190 10.42 8.71 -4.79
CA GLY A 190 10.82 9.99 -5.41
C GLY A 190 10.44 10.05 -6.88
N TYR A 191 11.09 10.90 -7.67
CA TYR A 191 10.86 11.10 -9.12
C TYR A 191 9.48 11.68 -9.52
N GLY A 192 8.58 11.92 -8.55
CA GLY A 192 7.34 12.70 -8.67
C GLY A 192 7.40 14.08 -7.99
N ILE A 193 6.23 14.67 -7.70
CA ILE A 193 6.10 16.03 -7.09
C ILE A 193 6.55 16.06 -5.61
N GLU A 194 6.63 14.90 -4.97
CA GLU A 194 7.07 14.79 -3.57
C GLU A 194 8.56 14.45 -3.52
N THR A 195 9.38 15.41 -3.08
CA THR A 195 10.79 15.16 -2.76
C THR A 195 10.87 14.36 -1.46
N ASN A 196 11.06 13.03 -1.55
CA ASN A 196 11.43 12.22 -0.40
C ASN A 196 12.93 12.38 -0.11
N THR A 197 13.29 12.74 1.12
CA THR A 197 14.69 12.86 1.57
C THR A 197 15.45 11.54 1.50
N MET A 198 14.73 10.40 1.44
CA MET A 198 15.30 9.06 1.31
C MET A 198 15.64 8.63 -0.11
N SER A 199 15.07 9.26 -1.15
CA SER A 199 15.26 8.83 -2.55
C SER A 199 16.72 8.74 -2.98
N SER A 200 17.57 9.66 -2.51
CA SER A 200 19.01 9.67 -2.81
C SER A 200 19.78 8.51 -2.16
N GLN A 201 19.23 7.92 -1.11
CA GLN A 201 19.85 6.82 -0.36
C GLN A 201 19.39 5.44 -0.85
N LEU A 202 18.26 5.36 -1.57
CA LEU A 202 17.66 4.09 -1.99
C LEU A 202 18.60 3.19 -2.83
N PRO A 203 19.41 3.70 -3.79
CA PRO A 203 20.34 2.83 -4.51
C PRO A 203 21.41 2.20 -3.60
N ARG A 204 21.84 2.92 -2.56
CA ARG A 204 22.79 2.41 -1.57
C ARG A 204 22.12 1.38 -0.66
N ILE A 205 20.91 1.67 -0.16
CA ILE A 205 20.11 0.72 0.62
C ILE A 205 19.90 -0.56 -0.18
N TYR A 206 19.52 -0.46 -1.45
CA TYR A 206 19.38 -1.61 -2.34
C TYR A 206 20.66 -2.45 -2.42
N SER A 207 21.82 -1.82 -2.60
CA SER A 207 23.10 -2.54 -2.68
C SER A 207 23.44 -3.28 -1.40
N ASP A 208 23.09 -2.72 -0.24
CA ASP A 208 23.31 -3.37 1.06
C ASP A 208 22.31 -4.53 1.26
N MET A 209 21.04 -4.35 0.91
CA MET A 209 20.02 -5.41 0.97
C MET A 209 20.34 -6.55 0.00
N LEU A 210 20.81 -6.24 -1.21
CA LEU A 210 21.18 -7.24 -2.20
C LEU A 210 22.31 -8.14 -1.71
N ARG A 211 23.31 -7.57 -1.04
CA ARG A 211 24.38 -8.35 -0.41
C ARG A 211 23.82 -9.36 0.58
N GLU A 212 22.94 -8.91 1.47
CA GLU A 212 22.32 -9.79 2.47
C GLU A 212 21.44 -10.88 1.83
N GLU A 213 20.66 -10.56 0.79
CA GLU A 213 19.80 -11.55 0.12
C GLU A 213 20.62 -12.57 -0.69
N LEU A 214 21.75 -12.17 -1.27
CA LEU A 214 22.67 -13.10 -1.95
C LEU A 214 23.37 -14.02 -0.94
N ASP A 215 23.91 -13.47 0.15
CA ASP A 215 24.55 -14.25 1.21
C ASP A 215 23.57 -15.28 1.81
N ALA A 216 22.29 -14.91 1.98
CA ALA A 216 21.24 -15.80 2.47
C ALA A 216 20.78 -16.86 1.45
N ALA A 217 21.01 -16.66 0.15
CA ALA A 217 20.65 -17.61 -0.90
C ALA A 217 21.74 -18.67 -1.14
N GLU A 218 22.98 -18.38 -0.76
CA GLU A 218 24.14 -19.28 -0.90
C GLU A 218 24.36 -20.21 0.31
N GLY A 219 23.75 -19.91 1.46
CA GLY A 219 23.86 -20.68 2.72
C GLY A 219 22.75 -21.70 2.94
#